data_AF-A0A7K2JSW6-F1
#
_entry.id   AF-A0A7K2JSW6-F1
#
_cell.length_a   1.000
_cell.length_b   1.000
_cell.length_c   1.000
_cell.angle_alpha   90.00
_cell.angle_beta   90.00
_cell.angle_gamma   90.00
#
_symmetry.space_group_name_H-M   'P 1'
#
loop_
_entity.id
_entity.type
_entity.pdbx_description
1 polymer ?
#
loop_
_entity_poly.entity_id
_entity_poly.type
_entity_poly.pdbx_seq_one_letter_code
_entity_poly.pdbx_strand_id
1 'polypeptide(L)'
;MLTIHVCEASPEAAVVVDGAHLAAVGPYEALAADHPRARVRRWPGLMTPGLLNPYGPELLEQAYHPDPREADRLGTEPVFGERARALLDGNPAARGASARRGVQRMLAHGTVAVAGELRGRAALDAVRGAGLALAGRPATLPGPASFSPVPLVLLPALAPGNPARFAVFDVPDRAALVRDGASTCVATVVAGRLVHRRR
;
A
#
# COMPACT_ATOMS: atom_id res chain seq x y z
N MET A 1 -1.54 22.60 1.67
CA MET A 1 -2.00 22.87 0.29
C MET A 1 -2.96 21.77 -0.10
N LEU A 2 -4.20 22.11 -0.41
CA LEU A 2 -5.21 21.15 -0.84
C LEU A 2 -4.80 20.46 -2.15
N THR A 3 -5.00 19.15 -2.23
CA THR A 3 -4.75 18.38 -3.45
C THR A 3 -6.00 17.56 -3.80
N ILE A 4 -6.52 17.74 -5.01
CA ILE A 4 -7.58 16.89 -5.56
C ILE A 4 -6.93 15.69 -6.23
N HIS A 5 -7.32 14.48 -5.87
CA HIS A 5 -7.00 13.27 -6.60
C HIS A 5 -8.26 12.78 -7.32
N VAL A 6 -8.15 12.59 -8.63
CA VAL A 6 -9.22 12.07 -9.49
C VAL A 6 -8.66 10.95 -10.36
N CYS A 7 -9.45 9.90 -10.57
CA CYS A 7 -9.12 8.81 -11.46
C CYS A 7 -10.07 8.78 -12.66
N GLU A 8 -9.55 8.46 -13.84
CA GLU A 8 -10.29 8.50 -15.11
C GLU A 8 -11.49 7.55 -15.13
N ALA A 9 -11.41 6.38 -14.48
CA ALA A 9 -12.50 5.41 -14.46
C ALA A 9 -13.54 5.65 -13.35
N SER A 10 -13.33 6.64 -12.48
CA SER A 10 -14.25 6.97 -11.39
C SER A 10 -14.21 8.47 -11.02
N PRO A 11 -14.50 9.40 -11.98
CA PRO A 11 -14.45 10.84 -11.73
C PRO A 11 -15.48 11.30 -10.68
N GLU A 12 -16.55 10.53 -10.45
CA GLU A 12 -17.57 10.75 -9.44
C GLU A 12 -17.10 10.52 -7.99
N ALA A 13 -15.94 9.87 -7.81
CA ALA A 13 -15.40 9.48 -6.51
C ALA A 13 -14.02 10.12 -6.23
N ALA A 14 -13.80 11.34 -6.73
CA ALA A 14 -12.59 12.09 -6.44
C ALA A 14 -12.48 12.48 -4.96
N VAL A 15 -11.27 12.77 -4.50
CA VAL A 15 -11.00 13.13 -3.10
C VAL A 15 -10.18 14.42 -3.00
N VAL A 16 -10.49 15.23 -1.99
CA VAL A 16 -9.69 16.40 -1.60
C VAL A 16 -8.87 16.03 -0.38
N VAL A 17 -7.55 16.15 -0.48
CA VAL A 17 -6.62 15.89 0.62
C VAL A 17 -6.18 17.21 1.25
N ASP A 18 -6.30 17.30 2.57
CA ASP A 18 -5.70 18.36 3.39
C ASP A 18 -4.80 17.76 4.48
N GLY A 19 -3.50 18.01 4.37
CA GLY A 19 -2.51 17.41 5.27
C GLY A 19 -2.65 15.89 5.31
N ALA A 20 -2.96 15.34 6.48
CA ALA A 20 -3.11 13.91 6.71
C ALA A 20 -4.53 13.35 6.52
N HIS A 21 -5.52 14.19 6.19
CA HIS A 21 -6.94 13.84 6.19
C HIS A 21 -7.62 14.16 4.86
N LEU A 22 -8.77 13.54 4.64
CA LEU A 22 -9.66 13.85 3.53
C LEU A 22 -10.56 15.01 3.92
N ALA A 23 -10.50 16.12 3.17
CA ALA A 23 -11.38 17.27 3.38
C ALA A 23 -12.77 17.05 2.75
N ALA A 24 -12.81 16.39 1.59
CA ALA A 24 -14.05 16.09 0.87
C ALA A 24 -13.87 14.86 -0.04
N VAL A 25 -14.99 14.20 -0.37
CA VAL A 25 -15.08 13.08 -1.31
C VAL A 25 -16.33 13.29 -2.17
N GLY A 26 -16.22 13.14 -3.48
CA GLY A 26 -17.35 13.34 -4.39
C GLY A 26 -16.94 13.61 -5.84
N PRO A 27 -17.87 14.10 -6.68
CA PRO A 27 -17.61 14.34 -8.09
C PRO A 27 -16.52 15.38 -8.33
N TYR A 28 -15.58 15.07 -9.22
CA TYR A 28 -14.44 15.92 -9.53
C TYR A 28 -14.84 17.36 -9.88
N GLU A 29 -15.85 17.56 -10.74
CA GLU A 29 -16.24 18.90 -11.19
C GLU A 29 -16.74 19.77 -10.04
N ALA A 30 -17.51 19.20 -9.11
CA ALA A 30 -17.98 19.90 -7.91
C ALA A 30 -16.80 20.27 -6.99
N LEU A 31 -15.91 19.31 -6.73
CA LEU A 31 -14.72 19.56 -5.89
C LEU A 31 -13.76 20.58 -6.50
N ALA A 32 -13.61 20.59 -7.83
CA ALA A 32 -12.78 21.55 -8.53
C ALA A 32 -13.36 22.96 -8.48
N ALA A 33 -14.68 23.10 -8.57
CA ALA A 33 -15.38 24.38 -8.42
C ALA A 33 -15.27 24.94 -6.99
N ASP A 34 -15.43 24.08 -5.97
CA ASP A 34 -15.33 24.48 -4.55
C ASP A 34 -13.89 24.77 -4.11
N HIS A 35 -12.91 24.17 -4.79
CA HIS A 35 -11.49 24.32 -4.47
C HIS A 35 -10.64 24.71 -5.69
N PRO A 36 -10.87 25.89 -6.30
CA PRO A 36 -10.26 26.28 -7.58
C PRO A 36 -8.73 26.45 -7.51
N ARG A 37 -8.17 26.57 -6.30
CA ARG A 37 -6.72 26.67 -6.06
C ARG A 37 -6.08 25.35 -5.64
N ALA A 38 -6.86 24.27 -5.51
CA ALA A 38 -6.30 22.98 -5.13
C ALA A 38 -5.48 22.40 -6.28
N ARG A 39 -4.34 21.79 -5.93
CA ARG A 39 -3.50 21.11 -6.92
C ARG A 39 -4.22 19.85 -7.40
N VAL A 40 -4.40 19.68 -8.71
CA VAL A 40 -5.05 18.48 -9.26
C VAL A 40 -4.02 17.40 -9.61
N ARG A 41 -4.27 16.16 -9.18
CA ARG A 41 -3.58 14.95 -9.66
C ARG A 41 -4.59 14.05 -10.36
N ARG A 42 -4.34 13.82 -11.64
CA ARG A 42 -5.08 12.86 -12.46
C ARG A 42 -4.34 11.54 -12.49
N TRP A 43 -5.08 10.45 -12.40
CA TRP A 43 -4.56 9.09 -12.44
C TRP A 43 -5.37 8.23 -13.40
N PRO A 44 -4.76 7.21 -14.02
CA PRO A 44 -5.51 6.22 -14.76
C PRO A 44 -6.31 5.33 -13.80
N GLY A 45 -7.31 4.64 -14.35
CA GLY A 45 -8.03 3.57 -13.65
C GLY A 45 -8.89 4.03 -12.48
N LEU A 46 -8.86 3.27 -11.38
CA LEU A 46 -9.81 3.35 -10.26
C LEU A 46 -9.12 3.71 -8.94
N MET A 47 -9.78 4.55 -8.13
CA MET A 47 -9.39 4.78 -6.72
C MET A 47 -10.16 3.86 -5.76
N THR A 48 -9.46 3.33 -4.75
CA THR A 48 -10.09 2.62 -3.63
C THR A 48 -9.55 3.10 -2.29
N PRO A 49 -10.23 2.82 -1.17
CA PRO A 49 -9.55 2.75 0.12
C PRO A 49 -8.27 1.92 0.01
N GLY A 50 -7.23 2.33 0.72
CA GLY A 50 -5.97 1.60 0.69
C GLY A 50 -6.14 0.20 1.31
N LEU A 51 -5.23 -0.70 0.97
CA LEU A 51 -5.32 -2.09 1.37
C LEU A 51 -4.70 -2.34 2.74
N LEU A 52 -5.29 -3.28 3.47
CA LEU A 52 -4.69 -3.96 4.60
C LEU A 52 -4.00 -5.23 4.09
N ASN A 53 -2.70 -5.38 4.33
CA ASN A 53 -2.04 -6.67 4.13
C ASN A 53 -2.01 -7.43 5.46
N PRO A 54 -2.66 -8.61 5.58
CA PRO A 54 -2.76 -9.31 6.84
C PRO A 54 -1.52 -10.13 7.20
N TYR A 55 -0.51 -10.20 6.32
CA TYR A 55 0.67 -11.06 6.44
C TYR A 55 1.93 -10.31 6.89
N GLY A 56 1.79 -9.38 7.84
CA GLY A 56 2.91 -8.60 8.38
C GLY A 56 4.09 -9.46 8.83
N PRO A 57 3.91 -10.42 9.76
CA PRO A 57 5.00 -11.28 10.23
C PRO A 57 5.65 -12.10 9.10
N GLU A 58 4.83 -12.71 8.25
CA GLU A 58 5.28 -13.59 7.17
C GLU A 58 6.09 -12.79 6.13
N LEU A 59 5.62 -11.60 5.77
CA LEU A 59 6.25 -10.78 4.73
C LEU A 59 7.35 -9.87 5.26
N LEU A 60 7.35 -9.45 6.52
CA LEU A 60 8.31 -8.45 7.02
C LEU A 60 9.36 -9.02 7.97
N GLU A 61 9.12 -10.19 8.55
CA GLU A 61 10.04 -10.80 9.53
C GLU A 61 10.55 -12.18 9.11
N GLN A 62 9.72 -12.96 8.40
CA GLN A 62 10.05 -14.33 8.01
C GLN A 62 10.57 -14.41 6.57
N ALA A 63 10.16 -13.48 5.71
CA ALA A 63 10.67 -13.36 4.35
C ALA A 63 11.96 -12.55 4.28
N TYR A 64 12.88 -13.01 3.43
CA TYR A 64 14.02 -12.22 2.99
C TYR A 64 13.70 -11.57 1.64
N HIS A 65 13.75 -10.25 1.57
CA HIS A 65 13.61 -9.49 0.32
C HIS A 65 15.00 -9.21 -0.24
N PRO A 66 15.40 -9.79 -1.39
CA PRO A 66 16.74 -9.57 -1.95
C PRO A 66 17.04 -8.11 -2.26
N ASP A 67 18.29 -7.69 -2.07
CA ASP A 67 18.77 -6.43 -2.64
C ASP A 67 18.85 -6.56 -4.17
N PRO A 68 18.58 -5.49 -4.96
CA PRO A 68 18.74 -5.54 -6.41
C PRO A 68 20.12 -6.04 -6.87
N ARG A 69 21.17 -5.81 -6.07
CA ARG A 69 22.54 -6.31 -6.36
C ARG A 69 22.69 -7.82 -6.22
N GLU A 70 21.74 -8.48 -5.56
CA GLU A 70 21.74 -9.92 -5.34
C GLU A 70 20.81 -10.67 -6.30
N ALA A 71 20.17 -9.95 -7.24
CA ALA A 71 19.15 -10.50 -8.13
C ALA A 71 19.66 -11.70 -8.94
N ASP A 72 20.90 -11.67 -9.42
CA ASP A 72 21.48 -12.78 -10.21
C ASP A 72 21.62 -14.08 -9.39
N ARG A 73 21.72 -13.98 -8.06
CA ARG A 73 21.93 -15.12 -7.14
C ARG A 73 20.65 -15.57 -6.44
N LEU A 74 19.80 -14.62 -6.06
CA LEU A 74 18.63 -14.86 -5.22
C LEU A 74 17.30 -14.66 -5.96
N GLY A 75 17.32 -14.10 -7.16
CA GLY A 75 16.14 -13.63 -7.86
C GLY A 75 15.60 -12.32 -7.27
N THR A 76 14.46 -11.89 -7.80
CA THR A 76 13.77 -10.66 -7.38
C THR A 76 12.58 -10.93 -6.47
N GLU A 77 12.20 -12.19 -6.25
CA GLU A 77 11.07 -12.55 -5.40
C GLU A 77 11.49 -12.71 -3.94
N PRO A 78 10.56 -12.52 -2.98
CA PRO A 78 10.83 -12.81 -1.59
C PRO A 78 11.20 -14.29 -1.39
N VAL A 79 12.24 -14.52 -0.61
CA VAL A 79 12.67 -15.85 -0.20
C VAL A 79 12.01 -16.18 1.14
N PHE A 80 11.50 -17.41 1.28
CA PHE A 80 10.83 -17.90 2.49
C PHE A 80 11.55 -19.14 3.09
N GLY A 81 11.08 -19.59 4.25
CA GLY A 81 11.52 -20.84 4.88
C GLY A 81 12.96 -20.79 5.43
N GLU A 82 13.62 -21.95 5.47
CA GLU A 82 14.97 -22.09 6.04
C GLU A 82 16.00 -21.20 5.34
N ARG A 83 15.90 -21.07 4.01
CA ARG A 83 16.79 -20.21 3.23
C ARG A 83 16.65 -18.74 3.65
N ALA A 84 15.42 -18.26 3.87
CA ALA A 84 15.19 -16.91 4.36
C ALA A 84 15.77 -16.71 5.76
N ARG A 85 15.57 -17.69 6.65
CA ARG A 85 16.11 -17.65 8.01
C ARG A 85 17.64 -17.57 7.99
N ALA A 86 18.31 -18.39 7.20
CA ALA A 86 19.77 -18.35 7.05
C ALA A 86 20.26 -16.98 6.53
N LEU A 87 19.55 -16.37 5.57
CA LEU A 87 19.88 -15.03 5.04
C LEU A 87 19.67 -13.92 6.07
N LEU A 88 18.60 -14.00 6.86
CA LEU A 88 18.26 -13.01 7.89
C LEU A 88 19.17 -13.12 9.13
N ASP A 89 19.61 -14.33 9.47
CA ASP A 89 20.50 -14.59 10.62
C ASP A 89 21.98 -14.39 10.27
N GLY A 90 22.36 -14.53 8.99
CA GLY A 90 23.73 -14.35 8.52
C GLY A 90 24.28 -12.92 8.63
N ASN A 91 23.42 -11.91 8.79
CA ASN A 91 23.84 -10.53 9.01
C ASN A 91 22.79 -9.73 9.82
N PRO A 92 23.13 -9.14 10.98
CA PRO A 92 22.21 -8.32 11.77
C PRO A 92 21.54 -7.17 10.99
N ALA A 93 22.23 -6.57 10.02
CA ALA A 93 21.68 -5.50 9.19
C ALA A 93 20.66 -5.98 8.13
N ALA A 94 20.65 -7.29 7.82
CA ALA A 94 19.79 -7.88 6.80
C ALA A 94 18.30 -7.71 7.14
N ARG A 95 17.92 -7.88 8.41
CA ARG A 95 16.52 -7.77 8.86
C ARG A 95 15.93 -6.39 8.56
N GLY A 96 16.66 -5.33 8.89
CA GLY A 96 16.22 -3.95 8.63
C GLY A 96 16.14 -3.63 7.15
N ALA A 97 17.14 -4.03 6.36
CA ALA A 97 17.15 -3.80 4.91
C ALA A 97 16.02 -4.59 4.21
N SER A 98 15.85 -5.86 4.57
CA SER A 98 14.79 -6.75 4.08
C SER A 98 13.41 -6.16 4.39
N ALA A 99 13.14 -5.80 5.65
CA ALA A 99 11.85 -5.26 6.06
C ALA A 99 11.49 -3.97 5.30
N ARG A 100 12.44 -3.06 5.10
CA ARG A 100 12.22 -1.84 4.30
C ARG A 100 11.85 -2.16 2.85
N ARG A 101 12.54 -3.13 2.22
CA ARG A 101 12.19 -3.57 0.86
C ARG A 101 10.82 -4.24 0.82
N GLY A 102 10.47 -5.06 1.82
CA GLY A 102 9.13 -5.63 1.96
C GLY A 102 8.04 -4.57 2.08
N VAL A 103 8.27 -3.53 2.88
CA VAL A 103 7.37 -2.36 2.98
C VAL A 103 7.26 -1.62 1.65
N GLN A 104 8.35 -1.41 0.91
CA GLN A 104 8.28 -0.79 -0.43
C GLN A 104 7.43 -1.63 -1.41
N ARG A 105 7.52 -2.96 -1.34
CA ARG A 105 6.66 -3.85 -2.13
C ARG A 105 5.19 -3.76 -1.71
N MET A 106 4.89 -3.69 -0.41
CA MET A 106 3.54 -3.45 0.09
C MET A 106 2.96 -2.14 -0.45
N LEU A 107 3.75 -1.05 -0.41
CA LEU A 107 3.35 0.25 -0.97
C LEU A 107 3.14 0.18 -2.49
N ALA A 108 3.91 -0.64 -3.21
CA ALA A 108 3.71 -0.89 -4.64
C ALA A 108 2.47 -1.75 -4.96
N HIS A 109 1.78 -2.28 -3.94
CA HIS A 109 0.53 -3.03 -4.07
C HIS A 109 -0.64 -2.31 -3.37
N GLY A 110 -0.58 -0.99 -3.20
CA GLY A 110 -1.70 -0.25 -2.61
C GLY A 110 -1.87 -0.44 -1.09
N THR A 111 -0.92 -1.09 -0.41
CA THR A 111 -1.03 -1.34 1.03
C THR A 111 -0.78 -0.06 1.83
N VAL A 112 -1.70 0.27 2.73
CA VAL A 112 -1.62 1.42 3.64
C VAL A 112 -1.70 1.02 5.12
N ALA A 113 -2.00 -0.25 5.38
CA ALA A 113 -2.06 -0.85 6.71
C ALA A 113 -1.51 -2.29 6.68
N VAL A 114 -0.93 -2.72 7.80
CA VAL A 114 -0.40 -4.07 7.98
C VAL A 114 -1.02 -4.68 9.22
N ALA A 115 -1.40 -5.94 9.12
CA ALA A 115 -1.92 -6.74 10.23
C ALA A 115 -0.94 -7.84 10.65
N GLY A 116 -1.22 -8.42 11.81
CA GLY A 116 -0.38 -9.42 12.45
C GLY A 116 0.61 -8.79 13.44
N GLU A 117 1.00 -9.57 14.44
CA GLU A 117 1.86 -9.12 15.53
C GLU A 117 3.32 -9.07 15.06
N LEU A 118 3.84 -7.87 14.84
CA LEU A 118 5.27 -7.66 14.57
C LEU A 118 6.05 -7.62 15.87
N ARG A 119 7.05 -8.49 16.00
CA ARG A 119 7.91 -8.61 17.19
C ARG A 119 9.30 -8.04 16.97
N GLY A 120 9.76 -8.02 15.73
CA GLY A 120 11.06 -7.50 15.33
C GLY A 120 11.07 -5.98 15.26
N ARG A 121 12.01 -5.36 16.00
CA ARG A 121 12.20 -3.90 15.97
C ARG A 121 12.44 -3.37 14.56
N ALA A 122 13.19 -4.12 13.75
CA ALA A 122 13.46 -3.81 12.35
C ALA A 122 12.18 -3.66 11.50
N ALA A 123 11.21 -4.55 11.66
CA ALA A 123 9.95 -4.49 10.94
C ALA A 123 9.06 -3.35 11.45
N LEU A 124 8.97 -3.18 12.76
CA LEU A 124 8.23 -2.07 13.39
C LEU A 124 8.74 -0.71 12.93
N ASP A 125 10.05 -0.50 12.90
CA ASP A 125 10.67 0.74 12.46
C ASP A 125 10.43 0.98 10.96
N ALA A 126 10.49 -0.06 10.12
CA ALA A 126 10.18 0.04 8.70
C ALA A 126 8.71 0.44 8.44
N VAL A 127 7.76 -0.19 9.14
CA VAL A 127 6.32 0.10 9.04
C VAL A 127 6.03 1.53 9.50
N ARG A 128 6.54 1.93 10.68
CA ARG A 128 6.36 3.28 11.23
C ARG A 128 7.00 4.34 10.35
N GLY A 129 8.22 4.09 9.85
CA GLY A 129 8.93 5.00 8.95
C GLY A 129 8.20 5.24 7.63
N ALA A 130 7.43 4.25 7.14
CA ALA A 130 6.58 4.39 5.96
C ALA A 130 5.17 4.97 6.26
N GLY A 131 4.81 5.15 7.53
CA GLY A 131 3.49 5.65 7.95
C GLY A 131 2.35 4.62 7.81
N LEU A 132 2.68 3.34 7.57
CA LEU A 132 1.69 2.26 7.50
C LEU A 132 1.00 2.11 8.86
N ALA A 133 -0.33 1.97 8.84
CA ALA A 133 -1.09 1.70 10.07
C ALA A 133 -0.89 0.24 10.50
N LEU A 134 -0.91 0.00 11.80
CA LEU A 134 -1.04 -1.36 12.35
C LEU A 134 -2.52 -1.62 12.65
N ALA A 135 -3.03 -2.76 12.19
CA ALA A 135 -4.43 -3.15 12.39
C ALA A 135 -4.54 -4.58 12.93
N GLY A 136 -5.72 -4.93 13.45
CA GLY A 136 -6.06 -6.29 13.81
C GLY A 136 -6.08 -7.20 12.59
N ARG A 137 -5.57 -8.42 12.74
CA ARG A 137 -5.63 -9.44 11.68
C ARG A 137 -7.09 -9.89 11.48
N PRO A 138 -7.58 -10.00 10.23
CA PRO A 138 -8.89 -10.58 9.97
C PRO A 138 -8.99 -12.00 10.54
N ALA A 139 -10.18 -12.40 10.99
CA ALA A 139 -10.41 -13.73 11.55
C ALA A 139 -10.13 -14.85 10.52
N THR A 140 -10.50 -14.61 9.26
CA THR A 140 -10.21 -15.51 8.14
C THR A 140 -9.17 -14.87 7.25
N LEU A 141 -8.05 -15.57 7.04
CA LEU A 141 -6.96 -15.09 6.21
C LEU A 141 -7.20 -15.38 4.72
N PRO A 142 -6.99 -14.39 3.84
CA PRO A 142 -7.16 -14.55 2.39
C PRO A 142 -5.98 -15.29 1.73
N GLY A 143 -6.08 -16.62 1.62
CA GLY A 143 -5.08 -17.43 0.90
C GLY A 143 -3.70 -17.47 1.58
N PRO A 144 -2.63 -17.80 0.84
CA PRO A 144 -1.26 -17.79 1.38
C PRO A 144 -0.70 -16.36 1.50
N ALA A 145 0.39 -16.22 2.25
CA ALA A 145 1.07 -14.93 2.41
C ALA A 145 1.54 -14.38 1.07
N SER A 146 1.03 -13.21 0.68
CA SER A 146 1.40 -12.52 -0.55
C SER A 146 1.14 -11.02 -0.46
N PHE A 147 1.68 -10.24 -1.40
CA PHE A 147 1.41 -8.80 -1.49
C PHE A 147 0.03 -8.47 -2.10
N SER A 148 -0.60 -9.44 -2.77
CA SER A 148 -1.92 -9.32 -3.39
C SER A 148 -2.78 -10.54 -3.02
N PRO A 149 -3.14 -10.70 -1.74
CA PRO A 149 -3.91 -11.86 -1.33
C PRO A 149 -5.33 -11.81 -1.91
N VAL A 150 -5.95 -12.97 -2.08
CA VAL A 150 -7.30 -13.07 -2.64
C VAL A 150 -8.24 -13.64 -1.59
N PRO A 151 -9.31 -12.92 -1.20
CA PRO A 151 -9.66 -11.56 -1.62
C PRO A 151 -8.73 -10.48 -1.03
N LEU A 152 -8.65 -9.32 -1.72
CA LEU A 152 -8.01 -8.12 -1.17
C LEU A 152 -8.79 -7.61 0.04
N VAL A 153 -8.09 -7.10 1.05
CA VAL A 153 -8.71 -6.54 2.25
C VAL A 153 -8.64 -5.02 2.20
N LEU A 154 -9.78 -4.37 1.96
CA LEU A 154 -9.86 -2.91 1.91
C LEU A 154 -10.04 -2.33 3.32
N LEU A 155 -9.45 -1.16 3.56
CA LEU A 155 -9.84 -0.33 4.69
C LEU A 155 -11.26 0.25 4.51
N PRO A 156 -11.86 0.83 5.57
CA PRO A 156 -13.14 1.52 5.47
C PRO A 156 -13.19 2.56 4.35
N ALA A 157 -14.40 2.84 3.87
CA ALA A 157 -14.64 3.76 2.77
C ALA A 157 -14.00 5.14 2.99
N LEU A 158 -13.60 5.77 1.88
CA LEU A 158 -13.11 7.15 1.89
C LEU A 158 -14.27 8.08 2.23
N ALA A 159 -14.10 8.90 3.27
CA ALA A 159 -15.08 9.87 3.73
C ALA A 159 -14.39 11.12 4.27
N PRO A 160 -15.04 12.29 4.25
CA PRO A 160 -14.51 13.50 4.88
C PRO A 160 -14.13 13.25 6.35
N GLY A 161 -13.01 13.83 6.79
CA GLY A 161 -12.45 13.63 8.14
C GLY A 161 -11.62 12.36 8.32
N ASN A 162 -11.78 11.34 7.46
CA ASN A 162 -10.97 10.13 7.55
C ASN A 162 -9.50 10.41 7.18
N PRO A 163 -8.54 9.60 7.67
CA PRO A 163 -7.16 9.67 7.24
C PRO A 163 -7.04 9.50 5.72
N ALA A 164 -6.20 10.31 5.07
CA ALA A 164 -5.91 10.23 3.65
C ALA A 164 -5.04 9.00 3.34
N ARG A 165 -5.71 7.83 3.26
CA ARG A 165 -5.13 6.51 3.02
C ARG A 165 -5.87 5.79 1.89
N PHE A 166 -5.36 5.91 0.67
CA PHE A 166 -5.99 5.34 -0.52
C PHE A 166 -4.94 4.84 -1.50
N ALA A 167 -5.40 4.00 -2.43
CA ALA A 167 -4.59 3.47 -3.51
C ALA A 167 -5.32 3.67 -4.84
N VAL A 168 -4.54 3.77 -5.91
CA VAL A 168 -5.03 3.84 -7.28
C VAL A 168 -4.49 2.65 -8.05
N PHE A 169 -5.37 2.01 -8.82
CA PHE A 169 -5.08 0.83 -9.61
C PHE A 169 -5.40 1.11 -11.07
N ASP A 170 -4.48 0.75 -11.97
CA ASP A 170 -4.63 0.91 -13.42
C ASP A 170 -5.53 -0.17 -14.01
N VAL A 171 -6.81 -0.10 -13.62
CA VAL A 171 -7.87 -1.01 -14.02
C VAL A 171 -9.16 -0.20 -14.21
N PRO A 172 -10.06 -0.61 -15.13
CA PRO A 172 -11.26 0.16 -15.44
C PRO A 172 -12.33 0.08 -14.34
N ASP A 173 -12.35 -0.98 -13.53
CA ASP A 173 -13.39 -1.19 -12.52
C ASP A 173 -12.95 -2.15 -11.41
N ARG A 174 -13.83 -2.35 -10.42
CA ARG A 174 -13.59 -3.27 -9.29
C ARG A 174 -13.50 -4.73 -9.73
N ALA A 175 -14.20 -5.15 -10.77
CA ALA A 175 -14.17 -6.53 -11.23
C ALA A 175 -12.82 -6.87 -11.86
N ALA A 176 -12.24 -5.94 -12.62
CA ALA A 176 -10.88 -6.02 -13.12
C ALA A 176 -9.86 -6.03 -11.97
N LEU A 177 -10.03 -5.19 -10.93
CA LEU A 177 -9.16 -5.25 -9.75
C LEU A 177 -9.17 -6.63 -9.06
N VAL A 178 -10.33 -7.28 -8.97
CA VAL A 178 -10.43 -8.63 -8.39
C VAL A 178 -9.70 -9.68 -9.24
N ARG A 179 -9.77 -9.57 -10.57
CA ARG A 179 -9.09 -10.51 -11.49
C ARG A 179 -7.59 -10.29 -11.56
N ASP A 180 -7.16 -9.03 -11.66
CA ASP A 180 -5.78 -8.66 -12.00
C ASP A 180 -4.94 -8.41 -10.74
N GLY A 181 -5.60 -8.15 -9.61
CA GLY A 181 -4.97 -8.03 -8.31
C GLY A 181 -4.26 -6.70 -8.06
N ALA A 182 -3.63 -6.59 -6.88
CA ALA A 182 -3.07 -5.36 -6.38
C ALA A 182 -1.75 -4.94 -7.05
N SER A 183 -1.13 -5.79 -7.87
CA SER A 183 0.05 -5.47 -8.66
C SER A 183 -0.22 -4.42 -9.75
N THR A 184 -1.49 -4.16 -10.06
CA THR A 184 -1.96 -3.07 -10.93
C THR A 184 -1.88 -1.69 -10.28
N CYS A 185 -1.43 -1.59 -9.01
CA CYS A 185 -1.31 -0.31 -8.32
C CYS A 185 -0.34 0.65 -9.04
N VAL A 186 -0.77 1.90 -9.21
CA VAL A 186 0.02 2.98 -9.78
C VAL A 186 0.31 4.11 -8.79
N ALA A 187 -0.46 4.21 -7.71
CA ALA A 187 -0.24 5.19 -6.67
C ALA A 187 -0.72 4.68 -5.31
N THR A 188 0.07 4.95 -4.27
CA THR A 188 -0.33 4.74 -2.87
C THR A 188 -0.13 6.02 -2.09
N VAL A 189 -1.16 6.45 -1.37
CA VAL A 189 -1.16 7.64 -0.53
C VAL A 189 -1.35 7.24 0.92
N VAL A 190 -0.47 7.74 1.78
CA VAL A 190 -0.50 7.51 3.24
C VAL A 190 -0.34 8.84 3.95
N ALA A 191 -1.32 9.17 4.81
CA ALA A 191 -1.37 10.46 5.51
C ALA A 191 -1.18 11.64 4.53
N GLY A 192 -1.84 11.56 3.37
CA GLY A 192 -1.81 12.57 2.31
C GLY A 192 -0.49 12.66 1.52
N ARG A 193 0.51 11.85 1.85
CA ARG A 193 1.78 11.77 1.11
C ARG A 193 1.70 10.69 0.05
N LEU A 194 2.06 11.04 -1.19
CA LEU A 194 2.26 10.07 -2.26
C LEU A 194 3.54 9.27 -2.00
N VAL A 195 3.39 8.07 -1.43
CA VAL A 195 4.50 7.21 -0.97
C VAL A 195 4.91 6.15 -2.00
N HIS A 196 4.03 5.85 -2.95
CA HIS A 196 4.34 5.07 -4.13
C HIS A 196 3.75 5.75 -5.36
N ARG A 197 4.53 5.75 -6.45
CA ARG A 197 4.07 6.11 -7.79
C ARG A 197 4.78 5.23 -8.80
N ARG A 198 4.02 4.46 -9.58
CA ARG A 198 4.53 3.75 -10.75
C ARG A 198 4.79 4.77 -11.86
N ARG A 199 5.95 4.65 -12.50
CA ARG A 199 6.34 5.50 -13.64
C ARG A 199 5.68 5.02 -14.91
#